data_AF-A0A968QCG0-F1
#
_entry.id   AF-A0A968QCG0-F1
#
_cell.length_a   1.000
_cell.length_b   1.000
_cell.length_c   1.000
_cell.angle_alpha   90.00
_cell.angle_beta   90.00
_cell.angle_gamma   90.00
#
_symmetry.space_group_name_H-M   'P 1'
#
loop_
_entity.id
_entity.type
_entity.pdbx_description
1 polymer ?
#
loop_
_entity_poly.entity_id
_entity_poly.type
_entity_poly.pdbx_seq_one_letter_code
_entity_poly.pdbx_strand_id
1 'polypeptide(L)'
;MQDHPSEEIEENIFAIAHHLNLAKADLKGDPLEQNRLVKINLAASKKAKIANAYEVAGNYLDIALSLLTPSAWQDNYSLTLAVYLEATEVQYLQGNFTHAEYLGNIVLTQAKKK
;
A
#
# COMPACT_ATOMS: atom_id res chain seq x y z
N MET A 1 7.40 3.61 -31.85
CA MET A 1 6.55 3.66 -30.63
C MET A 1 7.06 2.58 -29.73
N GLN A 2 7.76 2.95 -28.66
CA GLN A 2 8.11 2.03 -27.59
C GLN A 2 6.94 2.11 -26.61
N ASP A 3 6.10 1.08 -26.57
CA ASP A 3 5.14 0.91 -25.49
C ASP A 3 5.97 0.69 -24.22
N HIS A 4 5.96 1.64 -23.30
CA HIS A 4 6.48 1.49 -21.95
C HIS A 4 5.29 1.07 -21.07
N PRO A 5 4.96 -0.23 -20.97
CA PRO A 5 3.80 -0.69 -20.20
C PRO A 5 3.86 -0.25 -18.72
N SER A 6 5.03 0.10 -18.20
CA SER A 6 5.19 0.70 -16.88
C SER A 6 4.57 2.10 -16.76
N GLU A 7 4.71 2.95 -17.79
CA GLU A 7 4.15 4.32 -17.78
C GLU A 7 2.64 4.28 -17.93
N GLU A 8 2.09 3.45 -18.83
CA GLU A 8 0.63 3.31 -18.97
C GLU A 8 -0.02 2.74 -17.70
N ILE A 9 0.64 1.80 -17.01
CA ILE A 9 0.17 1.27 -15.72
C ILE A 9 0.21 2.36 -14.66
N GLU A 10 1.27 3.17 -14.61
CA GLU A 10 1.35 4.29 -13.68
C GLU A 10 0.28 5.35 -13.97
N GLU A 11 0.02 5.68 -15.24
CA GLU A 11 -1.03 6.60 -15.67
C GLU A 11 -2.42 6.11 -15.24
N ASN A 12 -2.70 4.83 -15.45
CA ASN A 12 -4.00 4.22 -15.18
C ASN A 12 -4.12 3.58 -13.78
N ILE A 13 -3.13 3.76 -12.90
CA ILE A 13 -3.04 3.04 -11.62
C ILE A 13 -4.30 3.20 -10.75
N PHE A 14 -4.97 4.36 -10.82
CA PHE A 14 -6.22 4.58 -10.08
C PHE A 14 -7.38 3.74 -10.61
N ALA A 15 -7.53 3.63 -11.94
CA ALA A 15 -8.58 2.81 -12.54
C ALA A 15 -8.34 1.31 -12.23
N ILE A 16 -7.08 0.88 -12.34
CA ILE A 16 -6.66 -0.49 -12.01
C ILE A 16 -6.91 -0.79 -10.53
N ALA A 17 -6.45 0.08 -9.64
CA ALA A 17 -6.65 -0.07 -8.20
C ALA A 17 -8.14 -0.11 -7.85
N HIS A 18 -8.94 0.81 -8.40
CA HIS A 18 -10.38 0.85 -8.15
C HIS A 18 -11.05 -0.46 -8.56
N HIS A 19 -10.82 -0.93 -9.80
CA HIS A 19 -11.45 -2.16 -10.30
C HIS A 19 -11.07 -3.39 -9.46
N LEU A 20 -9.79 -3.56 -9.15
CA LEU A 20 -9.34 -4.70 -8.36
C LEU A 20 -9.76 -4.61 -6.88
N ASN A 21 -9.88 -3.40 -6.34
CA ASN A 21 -10.41 -3.20 -4.98
C ASN A 21 -11.89 -3.57 -4.88
N LEU A 22 -12.67 -3.45 -5.95
CA LEU A 22 -14.05 -3.98 -6.01
C LEU A 22 -14.07 -5.50 -6.00
N ALA A 23 -13.13 -6.15 -6.70
CA ALA A 23 -13.00 -7.61 -6.75
C ALA A 23 -12.24 -8.22 -5.56
N LYS A 24 -11.84 -7.42 -4.55
CA LYS A 24 -10.98 -7.88 -3.44
C LYS A 24 -11.52 -9.08 -2.67
N ALA A 25 -12.85 -9.23 -2.62
CA ALA A 25 -13.51 -10.34 -1.93
C ALA A 25 -13.29 -11.67 -2.68
N ASP A 26 -13.27 -11.62 -4.01
CA ASP A 26 -13.09 -12.79 -4.89
C ASP A 26 -11.63 -13.24 -4.94
N LEU A 27 -10.69 -12.33 -4.63
CA LEU A 27 -9.26 -12.61 -4.51
C LEU A 27 -8.87 -13.21 -3.15
N LYS A 28 -9.84 -13.43 -2.24
CA LYS A 28 -9.56 -14.07 -0.95
C LYS A 28 -9.20 -15.54 -1.14
N GLY A 29 -7.98 -15.90 -0.75
CA GLY A 29 -7.48 -17.28 -0.81
C GLY A 29 -6.33 -17.49 -1.79
N ASP A 30 -6.01 -16.48 -2.61
CA ASP A 30 -4.82 -16.48 -3.46
C ASP A 30 -3.77 -15.47 -2.93
N PRO A 31 -2.71 -15.93 -2.24
CA PRO A 31 -1.67 -15.05 -1.71
C PRO A 31 -0.93 -14.25 -2.79
N LEU A 32 -0.85 -14.74 -4.02
CA LEU A 32 -0.17 -14.04 -5.11
C LEU A 32 -0.99 -12.85 -5.58
N GLU A 33 -2.28 -13.04 -5.81
CA GLU A 33 -3.19 -11.96 -6.20
C GLU A 33 -3.41 -10.95 -5.07
N GLN A 34 -3.44 -11.38 -3.81
CA GLN A 34 -3.45 -10.47 -2.67
C GLN A 34 -2.18 -9.61 -2.61
N ASN A 35 -1.00 -10.22 -2.77
CA ASN A 35 0.27 -9.48 -2.84
C ASN A 35 0.30 -8.50 -4.02
N ARG A 36 -0.26 -8.88 -5.17
CA ARG A 36 -0.40 -8.00 -6.32
C ARG A 36 -1.30 -6.81 -6.00
N LEU A 37 -2.43 -7.03 -5.34
CA LEU A 37 -3.34 -5.97 -4.94
C LEU A 37 -2.72 -5.01 -3.93
N VAL A 38 -1.92 -5.52 -2.99
CA VAL A 38 -1.13 -4.69 -2.05
C VAL A 38 -0.16 -3.78 -2.82
N LYS A 39 0.58 -4.31 -3.81
CA LYS A 39 1.51 -3.52 -4.63
C LYS A 39 0.80 -2.43 -5.42
N ILE A 40 -0.36 -2.73 -5.99
CA ILE A 40 -1.16 -1.77 -6.77
C ILE A 40 -1.67 -0.64 -5.89
N ASN A 41 -2.20 -0.97 -4.70
CA ASN A 41 -2.65 0.05 -3.75
C ASN A 41 -1.48 0.91 -3.22
N LEU A 42 -0.31 0.32 -2.99
CA LEU A 42 0.90 1.06 -2.63
C LEU A 42 1.32 2.05 -3.73
N ALA A 43 1.30 1.63 -4.99
CA ALA A 43 1.64 2.49 -6.12
C ALA A 43 0.61 3.62 -6.30
N ALA A 44 -0.69 3.31 -6.21
CA ALA A 44 -1.76 4.31 -6.26
C ALA A 44 -1.63 5.33 -5.13
N SER A 45 -1.31 4.87 -3.92
CA SER A 45 -1.08 5.75 -2.77
C SER A 45 0.09 6.71 -3.00
N LYS A 46 1.24 6.20 -3.44
CA LYS A 46 2.41 7.04 -3.76
C LYS A 46 2.11 8.10 -4.81
N LYS A 47 1.39 7.72 -5.88
CA LYS A 47 0.95 8.67 -6.91
C LYS A 47 0.03 9.74 -6.34
N ALA A 48 -0.95 9.35 -5.52
CA ALA A 48 -1.84 10.30 -4.84
C ALA A 48 -1.08 11.24 -3.89
N LYS A 49 -0.10 10.72 -3.14
CA LYS A 49 0.76 11.53 -2.25
C LYS A 49 1.57 12.57 -3.03
N ILE A 50 2.18 12.20 -4.15
CA ILE A 50 2.92 13.14 -5.03
C ILE A 50 2.00 14.27 -5.53
N ALA A 51 0.72 13.96 -5.78
CA ALA A 51 -0.29 14.94 -6.15
C ALA A 51 -0.89 15.72 -4.96
N ASN A 52 -0.33 15.57 -3.75
CA ASN A 52 -0.84 16.14 -2.48
C ASN A 52 -2.28 15.70 -2.12
N ALA A 53 -2.79 14.63 -2.72
CA ALA A 53 -4.10 14.06 -2.43
C ALA A 53 -4.02 13.06 -1.26
N TYR A 54 -3.66 13.55 -0.08
CA TYR A 54 -3.32 12.69 1.06
C TYR A 54 -4.47 11.83 1.56
N GLU A 55 -5.71 12.32 1.55
CA GLU A 55 -6.89 11.51 1.90
C GLU A 55 -7.04 10.30 0.97
N VAL A 56 -6.89 10.52 -0.34
CA VAL A 56 -6.91 9.46 -1.35
C VAL A 56 -5.75 8.48 -1.16
N ALA A 57 -4.55 9.00 -0.87
CA ALA A 57 -3.39 8.17 -0.58
C ALA A 57 -3.63 7.24 0.63
N GLY A 58 -4.24 7.79 1.70
CA GLY A 58 -4.61 7.05 2.90
C GLY A 58 -5.61 5.94 2.62
N ASN A 59 -6.66 6.21 1.83
CA ASN A 59 -7.67 5.22 1.49
C ASN A 59 -7.08 3.99 0.78
N TYR A 60 -6.12 4.18 -0.14
CA TYR A 60 -5.44 3.06 -0.78
C TYR A 60 -4.53 2.29 0.21
N LEU A 61 -3.87 2.98 1.14
CA LEU A 61 -3.04 2.34 2.16
C LEU A 61 -3.85 1.53 3.16
N ASP A 62 -5.03 2.00 3.55
CA ASP A 62 -5.92 1.25 4.45
C ASP A 62 -6.32 -0.09 3.82
N ILE A 63 -6.59 -0.09 2.50
CA ILE A 63 -6.83 -1.33 1.76
C ILE A 63 -5.58 -2.20 1.74
N ALA A 64 -4.41 -1.65 1.40
CA ALA A 64 -3.15 -2.39 1.38
C ALA A 64 -2.84 -3.03 2.75
N LEU A 65 -2.97 -2.29 3.84
CA LEU A 65 -2.78 -2.77 5.21
C LEU A 65 -3.76 -3.89 5.56
N SER A 66 -5.03 -3.77 5.16
CA SER A 66 -6.06 -4.79 5.42
C SER A 66 -5.81 -6.13 4.72
N LEU A 67 -5.00 -6.13 3.66
CA LEU A 67 -4.65 -7.32 2.87
C LEU A 67 -3.37 -8.01 3.37
N LEU A 68 -2.58 -7.35 4.22
CA LEU A 68 -1.39 -7.95 4.80
C LEU A 68 -1.77 -8.97 5.87
N THR A 69 -1.33 -10.21 5.68
CA THR A 69 -1.49 -11.27 6.69
C THR A 69 -0.54 -11.05 7.87
N PRO A 70 -0.80 -11.67 9.04
CA PRO A 70 0.15 -11.65 10.16
C PRO A 70 1.55 -12.18 9.78
N SER A 71 1.64 -13.10 8.82
CA SER A 71 2.89 -13.65 8.32
C SER A 71 3.59 -12.78 7.26
N ALA A 72 2.96 -11.70 6.78
CA ALA A 72 3.50 -10.89 5.69
C ALA A 72 4.89 -10.31 5.99
N TRP A 73 5.19 -10.02 7.26
CA TRP A 73 6.53 -9.62 7.69
C TRP A 73 7.61 -10.69 7.46
N GLN A 74 7.26 -11.98 7.49
CA GLN A 74 8.16 -13.07 7.14
C GLN A 74 8.14 -13.35 5.64
N ASP A 75 6.94 -13.44 5.05
CA ASP A 75 6.76 -13.90 3.67
C ASP A 75 7.15 -12.84 2.63
N ASN A 76 7.00 -11.55 2.96
CA ASN A 76 7.23 -10.45 2.04
C ASN A 76 7.66 -9.16 2.76
N TYR A 77 8.71 -9.28 3.59
CA TYR A 77 9.22 -8.19 4.44
C TYR A 77 9.36 -6.85 3.71
N SER A 78 9.94 -6.84 2.51
CA SER A 78 10.19 -5.61 1.75
C SER A 78 8.91 -4.89 1.35
N LEU A 79 7.88 -5.62 0.89
CA LEU A 79 6.59 -5.04 0.53
C LEU A 79 5.87 -4.54 1.78
N THR A 80 5.83 -5.36 2.82
CA THR A 80 5.19 -5.01 4.09
C THR A 80 5.82 -3.75 4.69
N LEU A 81 7.15 -3.69 4.76
CA LEU A 81 7.86 -2.51 5.23
C LEU A 81 7.52 -1.27 4.40
N ALA A 82 7.50 -1.39 3.07
CA ALA A 82 7.18 -0.27 2.19
C ALA A 82 5.75 0.27 2.41
N VAL A 83 4.77 -0.62 2.63
CA VAL A 83 3.39 -0.22 2.95
C VAL A 83 3.31 0.51 4.29
N TYR A 84 3.92 -0.04 5.34
CA TYR A 84 3.88 0.58 6.67
C TYR A 84 4.63 1.93 6.71
N LEU A 85 5.75 2.06 6.01
CA LEU A 85 6.47 3.34 5.91
C LEU A 85 5.65 4.40 5.18
N GLU A 86 5.08 4.04 4.03
CA GLU A 86 4.23 4.96 3.25
C GLU A 86 2.99 5.36 4.06
N ALA A 87 2.36 4.42 4.76
CA ALA A 87 1.23 4.70 5.64
C ALA A 87 1.59 5.61 6.80
N THR A 88 2.75 5.41 7.42
CA THR A 88 3.25 6.28 8.49
C THR A 88 3.42 7.72 7.98
N GLU A 89 4.03 7.89 6.81
CA GLU A 89 4.27 9.20 6.20
C GLU A 89 2.96 9.90 5.80
N VAL A 90 2.05 9.18 5.14
CA VAL A 90 0.75 9.75 4.73
C VAL A 90 -0.10 10.15 5.93
N GLN A 91 -0.16 9.33 6.99
CA GLN A 91 -0.86 9.69 8.23
C GLN A 91 -0.25 10.94 8.88
N TYR A 92 1.07 11.08 8.84
CA TYR A 92 1.75 12.29 9.33
C TYR A 92 1.37 13.52 8.50
N LEU A 93 1.36 13.41 7.17
CA LEU A 93 0.97 14.50 6.25
C LEU A 93 -0.51 14.91 6.40
N GLN A 94 -1.38 13.98 6.81
CA GLN A 94 -2.78 14.25 7.15
C GLN A 94 -2.95 14.90 8.54
N GLY A 95 -1.89 14.98 9.36
CA GLY A 95 -1.98 15.45 10.75
C GLY A 95 -2.46 14.38 11.75
N ASN A 96 -2.60 13.13 11.32
CA ASN A 96 -3.03 12.01 12.16
C ASN A 96 -1.84 11.42 12.95
N PHE A 97 -1.20 12.25 13.77
CA PHE A 97 0.08 11.93 14.42
C PHE A 97 0.02 10.68 15.31
N THR A 98 -1.08 10.45 16.03
CA THR A 98 -1.27 9.25 16.85
C THR A 98 -1.22 7.97 16.01
N HIS A 99 -1.83 7.99 14.83
CA HIS A 99 -1.83 6.82 13.94
C HIS A 99 -0.46 6.64 13.28
N ALA A 100 0.17 7.74 12.85
CA ALA A 100 1.54 7.70 12.33
C ALA A 100 2.52 7.09 13.35
N GLU A 101 2.46 7.53 14.62
CA GLU A 101 3.30 6.98 15.69
C GLU A 101 3.03 5.49 15.92
N TYR A 102 1.77 5.07 15.93
CA TYR A 102 1.39 3.66 16.06
C TYR A 102 2.02 2.80 14.95
N LEU A 103 1.89 3.21 13.69
CA LEU A 103 2.45 2.48 12.55
C LEU A 103 3.98 2.47 12.58
N GLY A 104 4.60 3.60 12.93
CA GLY A 104 6.06 3.70 13.09
C GLY A 104 6.59 2.76 14.17
N ASN A 105 5.88 2.62 15.29
CA ASN A 105 6.25 1.68 16.36
C ASN A 105 6.18 0.21 15.93
N ILE A 106 5.24 -0.14 15.05
CA ILE A 106 5.20 -1.48 14.43
C ILE A 106 6.45 -1.71 13.60
N VAL A 107 6.82 -0.74 12.74
CA VAL A 107 8.03 -0.81 11.91
C VAL A 107 9.29 -1.01 12.77
N LEU A 108 9.46 -0.19 13.81
CA LEU A 108 10.60 -0.28 14.72
C LEU A 108 10.67 -1.64 15.43
N THR A 109 9.52 -2.18 15.84
CA THR A 109 9.44 -3.49 16.47
C THR A 109 9.89 -4.61 15.52
N GLN A 110 9.48 -4.52 14.25
CA GLN A 110 9.83 -5.53 13.25
C GLN A 110 11.28 -5.41 12.77
N ALA A 111 11.81 -4.19 12.69
CA ALA A 111 13.22 -3.94 12.38
C ALA A 111 14.18 -4.52 13.43
N LYS A 112 13.80 -4.50 14.72
CA LYS A 112 14.59 -5.08 15.82
C LYS A 112 14.60 -6.61 15.86
N LYS A 113 13.66 -7.26 15.16
CA LYS A 113 13.54 -8.74 15.11
C LYS A 113 14.37 -9.36 13.98
N LYS A 114 14.95 -8.55 13.11
CA LYS A 114 15.77 -8.94 11.97
C LYS A 114 17.25 -8.83 12.34
#